data_AF-A0A9X6AGR2-F1
#
_entry.id   AF-A0A9X6AGR2-F1
#
_cell.length_a   1.000
_cell.length_b   1.000
_cell.length_c   1.000
_cell.angle_alpha   90.00
_cell.angle_beta   90.00
_cell.angle_gamma   90.00
#
_symmetry.space_group_name_H-M   'P 1'
#
loop_
_entity.id
_entity.type
_entity.pdbx_description
1 polymer ?
#
loop_
_entity_poly.entity_id
_entity_poly.type
_entity_poly.pdbx_seq_one_letter_code
_entity_poly.pdbx_strand_id
1 'polypeptide(L)'
;MNDLVRQHTALGDSDLEWLHLLVSEWQLLSDLSFADLVLWVPTRDGTRYVSVAQMRPNTGPTSYQDDMVGHLVPRGRRPLLDAALDEGRIVR
;
A
#
# COMPACT_ATOMS: atom_id res chain seq x y z
N MET A 1 3.57 -8.76 5.89
CA MET A 1 3.65 -8.52 4.43
C MET A 1 3.75 -9.82 3.63
N ASN A 2 4.76 -10.66 3.84
CA ASN A 2 4.99 -11.88 3.04
C ASN A 2 3.75 -12.79 2.94
N ASP A 3 3.10 -13.09 4.07
CA ASP A 3 1.88 -13.92 4.09
C ASP A 3 0.73 -13.29 3.30
N LEU A 4 0.47 -11.99 3.49
CA LEU A 4 -0.59 -11.27 2.76
C LEU A 4 -0.36 -11.28 1.26
N VAL A 5 0.87 -11.00 0.83
CA VAL A 5 1.22 -11.00 -0.60
C VAL A 5 1.05 -12.39 -1.20
N ARG A 6 1.60 -13.43 -0.55
CA ARG A 6 1.47 -14.82 -1.04
C ARG A 6 0.01 -15.29 -1.08
N GLN A 7 -0.78 -14.93 -0.09
CA GLN A 7 -2.20 -15.31 0.00
C GLN A 7 -3.06 -14.58 -1.03
N HIS A 8 -2.83 -13.29 -1.27
CA HIS A 8 -3.79 -12.45 -1.99
C HIS A 8 -3.36 -12.03 -3.39
N THR A 9 -2.07 -12.03 -3.74
CA THR A 9 -1.58 -11.38 -4.96
C THR A 9 -0.76 -12.34 -5.83
N ALA A 10 -0.49 -11.92 -7.07
CA ALA A 10 0.30 -12.69 -8.03
C ALA A 10 1.78 -12.27 -8.07
N LEU A 11 2.24 -11.48 -7.08
CA LEU A 11 3.61 -10.98 -7.02
C LEU A 11 4.61 -12.11 -6.77
N GLY A 12 5.73 -12.06 -7.49
CA GLY A 12 6.83 -13.01 -7.34
C GLY A 12 7.79 -12.63 -6.22
N ASP A 13 8.80 -13.47 -5.99
CA ASP A 13 9.79 -13.23 -4.93
C ASP A 13 10.62 -11.95 -5.18
N SER A 14 10.93 -11.63 -6.44
CA SER A 14 11.63 -10.39 -6.81
C SER A 14 10.80 -9.13 -6.55
N ASP A 15 9.48 -9.20 -6.78
CA ASP A 15 8.58 -8.08 -6.46
C ASP A 15 8.50 -7.87 -4.95
N LEU A 16 8.42 -8.97 -4.19
CA LEU A 16 8.43 -8.97 -2.73
C LEU A 16 9.69 -8.32 -2.17
N GLU A 17 10.86 -8.65 -2.72
CA GLU A 17 12.14 -8.04 -2.33
C GLU A 17 12.10 -6.51 -2.53
N TRP A 18 11.61 -6.04 -3.68
CA TRP A 18 11.43 -4.61 -3.92
C TRP A 18 10.46 -3.94 -2.95
N LEU A 19 9.33 -4.57 -2.65
CA LEU A 19 8.39 -4.03 -1.66
C LEU A 19 9.01 -3.97 -0.27
N HIS A 20 9.84 -4.96 0.10
CA HIS A 20 10.59 -4.95 1.36
C HIS A 20 11.57 -3.77 1.43
N LEU A 21 12.33 -3.51 0.35
CA LEU A 21 13.24 -2.37 0.28
C LEU A 21 12.50 -1.02 0.35
N LEU A 22 11.34 -0.92 -0.30
CA LEU A 22 10.53 0.29 -0.21
C LEU A 22 10.05 0.55 1.22
N VAL A 23 9.53 -0.49 1.88
CA VAL A 23 8.96 -0.39 3.23
C VAL A 23 10.04 -0.16 4.30
N SER A 24 11.30 -0.56 4.06
CA SER A 24 12.38 -0.34 5.03
C SER A 24 12.78 1.13 5.19
N GLU A 25 12.68 1.93 4.12
CA GLU A 25 13.23 3.31 4.10
C GLU A 25 12.17 4.42 4.05
N TRP A 26 10.88 4.09 3.93
CA TRP A 26 9.82 5.09 3.73
C TRP A 26 9.39 5.87 5.00
N GLN A 27 10.02 5.66 6.15
CA GLN A 27 9.77 6.48 7.36
C GLN A 27 10.08 7.95 7.08
N LEU A 28 11.23 8.22 6.45
CA LEU A 28 11.65 9.58 6.12
C LEU A 28 10.62 10.28 5.20
N LEU A 29 10.04 9.54 4.25
CA LEU A 29 9.00 10.05 3.37
C LEU A 29 7.73 10.43 4.14
N SER A 30 7.32 9.58 5.07
CA SER A 30 6.16 9.85 5.94
C SER A 30 6.39 11.08 6.81
N ASP A 31 7.56 11.19 7.43
CA ASP A 31 7.93 12.29 8.32
C ASP A 31 8.03 13.64 7.58
N LEU A 32 8.64 13.67 6.40
CA LEU A 32 8.75 14.88 5.57
C LEU A 32 7.40 15.32 4.97
N SER A 33 6.50 14.36 4.75
CA SER A 33 5.16 14.63 4.21
C SER A 33 4.14 14.95 5.30
N PHE A 34 4.48 14.76 6.57
CA PHE A 34 3.55 14.82 7.71
C PHE A 34 2.31 13.95 7.50
N ALA A 35 2.46 12.79 6.86
CA ALA A 35 1.33 12.00 6.37
C ALA A 35 1.53 10.49 6.57
N ASP A 36 0.43 9.78 6.83
CA ASP A 36 0.42 8.33 6.78
C ASP A 36 0.62 7.83 5.35
N LEU A 37 1.38 6.76 5.18
CA LEU A 37 1.54 6.06 3.92
C LEU A 37 0.90 4.67 4.04
N VAL A 38 0.17 4.25 3.01
CA VAL A 38 -0.42 2.90 2.94
C VAL A 38 -0.09 2.30 1.57
N LEU A 39 0.54 1.12 1.59
CA LEU A 39 0.88 0.38 0.38
C LEU A 39 -0.25 -0.59 0.02
N TRP A 40 -0.90 -0.33 -1.12
CA TRP A 40 -1.95 -1.18 -1.68
C TRP A 40 -1.42 -2.00 -2.85
N VAL A 41 -1.81 -3.26 -2.92
CA VAL A 41 -1.45 -4.18 -4.02
C VAL A 41 -2.72 -4.84 -4.55
N PRO A 42 -2.89 -4.97 -5.88
CA PRO A 42 -4.05 -5.67 -6.44
C PRO A 42 -4.05 -7.17 -6.06
N THR A 43 -5.23 -7.72 -5.84
CA THR A 43 -5.43 -9.16 -5.65
C THR A 43 -5.19 -9.93 -6.95
N ARG A 44 -4.95 -11.25 -6.87
CA ARG A 44 -4.71 -12.13 -8.03
C ARG A 44 -5.78 -12.03 -9.12
N ASP A 45 -7.03 -11.86 -8.70
CA ASP A 45 -8.20 -11.74 -9.59
C ASP A 45 -8.40 -10.31 -10.13
N GLY A 46 -7.59 -9.34 -9.67
CA GLY A 46 -7.68 -7.93 -10.05
C GLY A 46 -8.97 -7.24 -9.59
N THR A 47 -9.79 -7.85 -8.72
CA THR A 47 -11.10 -7.28 -8.32
C THR A 47 -11.02 -6.41 -7.08
N ARG A 48 -9.94 -6.52 -6.31
CA ARG A 48 -9.72 -5.87 -5.03
C ARG A 48 -8.27 -5.40 -4.88
N TYR A 49 -8.05 -4.59 -3.87
CA TYR A 49 -6.75 -4.23 -3.33
C TYR A 49 -6.61 -4.77 -1.92
N VAL A 50 -5.43 -5.24 -1.57
CA VAL A 50 -5.03 -5.54 -0.20
C VAL A 50 -3.95 -4.54 0.24
N SER A 51 -4.10 -3.98 1.43
CA SER A 51 -3.05 -3.18 2.06
C SER A 51 -2.01 -4.12 2.68
N VAL A 52 -0.76 -3.99 2.26
CA VAL A 52 0.30 -4.94 2.67
C VAL A 52 1.29 -4.32 3.67
N ALA A 53 1.28 -2.99 3.78
CA ALA A 53 2.08 -2.23 4.72
C ALA A 53 1.46 -0.84 5.00
N GLN A 54 1.76 -0.28 6.17
CA GLN A 54 1.41 1.07 6.59
C GLN A 54 2.62 1.71 7.26
N MET A 55 2.79 3.02 7.08
CA MET A 55 3.73 3.85 7.81
C MET A 55 3.01 5.07 8.39
N ARG A 56 3.35 5.42 9.63
CA ARG A 56 2.81 6.59 10.34
C ARG A 56 3.95 7.59 10.59
N PRO A 57 3.71 8.90 10.45
CA PRO A 57 4.74 9.90 10.70
C PRO A 57 5.02 9.98 12.20
N ASN A 58 6.29 10.15 12.57
CA ASN A 58 6.70 10.45 13.95
C ASN A 58 6.55 11.95 14.28
N THR A 59 6.31 12.77 13.26
CA THR A 59 6.32 14.24 13.32
C THR A 59 4.93 14.86 13.43
N GLY A 60 3.85 14.07 13.54
CA GLY A 60 2.49 14.61 13.55
C GLY A 60 1.39 13.59 13.87
N PRO A 61 0.12 14.02 13.90
CA PRO A 61 -1.01 13.12 14.13
C PRO A 61 -1.25 12.18 12.94
N THR A 62 -1.74 10.97 13.23
CA THR A 62 -2.14 9.98 12.22
C THR A 62 -3.59 10.20 11.78
N SER A 63 -3.86 10.02 10.48
CA SER A 63 -5.19 10.04 9.87
C SER A 63 -5.90 8.69 10.00
N TYR A 64 -5.15 7.58 10.04
CA TYR A 64 -5.70 6.23 10.25
C TYR A 64 -5.36 5.73 11.65
N GLN A 65 -6.32 5.84 12.58
CA GLN A 65 -6.16 5.31 13.93
C GLN A 65 -6.09 3.78 13.94
N ASP A 66 -6.90 3.15 13.10
CA ASP A 66 -6.90 1.71 12.91
C ASP A 66 -5.66 1.24 12.13
N ASP A 67 -5.26 -0.01 12.37
CA ASP A 67 -4.24 -0.68 11.58
C ASP A 67 -4.82 -1.00 10.20
N MET A 68 -4.24 -0.43 9.16
CA MET A 68 -4.71 -0.64 7.80
C MET A 68 -4.22 -1.96 7.22
N VAL A 69 -3.18 -2.60 7.73
CA VAL A 69 -2.58 -3.80 7.13
C VAL A 69 -3.60 -4.95 7.05
N GLY A 70 -3.72 -5.58 5.88
CA GLY A 70 -4.64 -6.70 5.62
C GLY A 70 -6.06 -6.28 5.21
N HIS A 71 -6.39 -4.99 5.23
CA HIS A 71 -7.67 -4.51 4.74
C HIS A 71 -7.84 -4.78 3.23
N LEU A 72 -9.04 -5.21 2.85
CA LEU A 72 -9.42 -5.46 1.47
C LEU A 72 -10.41 -4.40 0.99
N VAL A 73 -10.15 -3.82 -0.18
CA VAL A 73 -11.03 -2.81 -0.80
C VAL A 73 -11.36 -3.23 -2.23
N PRO A 74 -12.65 -3.32 -2.62
CA PRO A 74 -13.03 -3.55 -4.01
C PRO A 74 -12.51 -2.46 -4.96
N ARG A 75 -12.18 -2.85 -6.20
CA ARG A 75 -12.02 -1.86 -7.28
C ARG A 75 -13.29 -1.03 -7.44
N GLY A 76 -13.16 0.24 -7.78
CA GLY A 76 -14.24 1.22 -7.86
C GLY A 76 -14.62 1.89 -6.52
N ARG A 77 -14.21 1.34 -5.37
CA ARG A 77 -14.44 1.98 -4.04
C ARG A 77 -13.45 3.11 -3.77
N ARG A 78 -12.27 3.10 -4.40
CA ARG A 78 -11.24 4.13 -4.31
C ARG A 78 -10.76 4.47 -5.73
N PRO A 79 -11.45 5.37 -6.45
CA PRO A 79 -11.16 5.67 -7.86
C PRO A 79 -9.72 6.11 -8.14
N LEU A 80 -9.08 6.76 -7.17
CA LEU A 80 -7.66 7.13 -7.28
C LEU A 80 -6.73 5.92 -7.24
N LEU A 81 -7.03 4.86 -6.49
CA LEU A 81 -6.24 3.62 -6.55
C LEU A 81 -6.39 2.93 -7.91
N ASP A 82 -7.61 2.95 -8.46
CA ASP A 82 -7.89 2.42 -9.79
C ASP A 82 -7.08 3.17 -10.85
N ALA A 83 -7.18 4.50 -10.87
CA ALA A 83 -6.46 5.35 -11.82
C ALA A 83 -4.93 5.22 -11.68
N ALA A 84 -4.41 5.19 -10.46
CA ALA A 84 -2.96 5.04 -10.23
C ALA A 84 -2.42 3.72 -10.80
N LEU A 85 -3.13 2.61 -10.56
CA LEU A 85 -2.71 1.29 -11.04
C LEU A 85 -2.84 1.16 -12.55
N ASP A 86 -3.97 1.60 -13.12
CA ASP A 86 -4.26 1.41 -14.54
C ASP A 86 -3.42 2.35 -15.43
N GLU A 87 -3.15 3.57 -14.96
CA GLU A 87 -2.42 4.58 -15.73
C GLU A 87 -0.92 4.62 -15.43
N GLY A 88 -0.47 3.98 -14.35
CA GLY A 88 0.95 3.93 -13.98
C GLY A 88 1.57 5.30 -13.66
N ARG A 89 0.76 6.26 -13.17
CA ARG A 89 1.20 7.62 -12.86
C ARG A 89 0.69 8.11 -11.51
N ILE A 90 1.29 9.19 -11.03
CA ILE A 90 0.81 9.88 -9.83
C ILE A 90 -0.55 10.54 -10.13
N VAL A 91 -1.50 10.30 -9.23
CA VAL A 91 -2.86 10.87 -9.25
C VAL A 91 -3.08 11.64 -7.95
N ARG A 92 -3.84 12.75 -8.04
CA ARG A 92 -4.07 13.70 -6.96
C ARG A 92 -5.45 14.33 -7.11
#